data_AF-A0A550CSL3-F1
#
_entry.id   AF-A0A550CSL3-F1
#
_cell.length_a   1.000
_cell.length_b   1.000
_cell.length_c   1.000
_cell.angle_alpha   90.00
_cell.angle_beta   90.00
_cell.angle_gamma   90.00
#
_symmetry.space_group_name_H-M   'P 1'
#
loop_
_entity.id
_entity.type
_entity.pdbx_description
1 polymer ?
#
loop_
_entity_poly.entity_id
_entity_poly.type
_entity_poly.pdbx_seq_one_letter_code
_entity_poly.pdbx_strand_id
1 'polypeptide(L)'
;MIILDGMPLTPGAALDPLDTAFAPLPRRPSYLDRPSPASEHPPHHVTTTKSPLPTIHHPLPPCNHTLRLTTYGFERGPPAGPAPALTFDIRDLPNPPKPVREAHLGTSEVMQQCLFEDEGVRARFAEVIDEVEEVVRKHQTKDHRPREQPDEDALTIAVCCRKGKHRSVAFVERLARELRAYLASVSWGGDWRVEVVHRDVNAPKSRPTTASPQEKHATPNAEVHGDPGLKDDVSRTANGCC
;
A
#
# COMPACT_ATOMS: atom_id res chain seq x y z
N MET A 1 -36.24 81.62 7.52
CA MET A 1 -35.23 80.84 8.26
C MET A 1 -35.93 79.52 8.57
N ILE A 2 -35.70 78.43 7.83
CA ILE A 2 -34.46 77.67 7.72
C ILE A 2 -34.36 77.06 6.31
N ILE A 3 -33.17 77.16 5.72
CA ILE A 3 -32.70 76.48 4.51
C ILE A 3 -32.00 75.20 4.97
N LEU A 4 -32.29 74.05 4.35
CA LEU A 4 -31.44 72.85 4.26
C LEU A 4 -31.89 72.08 2.99
N ASP A 5 -31.33 72.36 1.80
CA ASP A 5 -30.07 71.86 1.23
C ASP A 5 -29.86 70.33 1.26
N GLY A 6 -29.98 69.74 0.07
CA GLY A 6 -28.91 68.93 -0.55
C GLY A 6 -28.62 67.54 0.03
N MET A 7 -29.27 66.51 -0.54
CA MET A 7 -28.74 65.14 -0.49
C MET A 7 -27.73 64.92 -1.63
N PRO A 8 -26.47 64.53 -1.35
CA PRO A 8 -25.63 63.90 -2.34
C PRO A 8 -25.80 62.37 -2.32
N LEU A 9 -26.04 61.80 -3.50
CA LEU A 9 -25.89 60.37 -3.77
C LEU A 9 -24.40 60.05 -3.86
N THR A 10 -23.90 59.16 -3.00
CA THR A 10 -22.60 58.52 -3.16
C THR A 10 -22.77 57.12 -3.76
N PRO A 11 -22.09 56.78 -4.87
CA PRO A 11 -21.96 55.41 -5.34
C PRO A 11 -20.64 54.81 -4.86
N GLY A 12 -20.66 53.51 -4.53
CA GLY A 12 -19.44 52.68 -4.48
C GLY A 12 -19.11 52.09 -3.12
N ALA A 13 -19.86 51.06 -2.70
CA ALA A 13 -19.32 50.04 -1.82
C ALA A 13 -18.76 48.92 -2.73
N ALA A 14 -17.45 48.96 -2.93
CA ALA A 14 -16.70 47.91 -3.61
C ALA A 14 -16.74 46.63 -2.75
N LEU A 15 -16.95 45.51 -3.43
CA LEU A 15 -16.82 44.17 -2.85
C LEU A 15 -15.35 43.92 -2.52
N ASP A 16 -15.05 43.54 -1.28
CA ASP A 16 -13.75 43.02 -0.87
C ASP A 16 -13.48 41.67 -1.60
N PRO A 17 -12.42 41.55 -2.41
CA PRO A 17 -11.92 40.24 -2.77
C PRO A 17 -11.09 39.71 -1.60
N LEU A 18 -11.54 38.59 -1.02
CA LEU A 18 -10.70 37.75 -0.17
C LEU A 18 -9.49 37.30 -0.98
N ASP A 19 -8.37 37.98 -0.78
CA ASP A 19 -7.04 37.61 -1.28
C ASP A 19 -6.55 36.38 -0.51
N THR A 20 -7.08 35.22 -0.90
CA THR A 20 -6.50 33.94 -0.51
C THR A 20 -5.31 33.69 -1.42
N ALA A 21 -4.16 34.21 -1.02
CA ALA A 21 -2.87 33.81 -1.56
C ALA A 21 -2.63 32.31 -1.22
N PHE A 22 -3.15 31.42 -2.07
CA PHE A 22 -2.65 30.05 -2.15
C PHE A 22 -1.22 30.15 -2.69
N ALA A 23 -0.24 30.05 -1.79
CA ALA A 23 1.15 29.89 -2.18
C ALA A 23 1.23 28.69 -3.15
N PRO A 24 1.80 28.83 -4.35
CA PRO A 24 1.96 27.72 -5.25
C PRO A 24 2.86 26.68 -4.58
N LEU A 25 2.37 25.45 -4.45
CA LEU A 25 3.17 24.31 -4.02
C LEU A 25 4.43 24.23 -4.91
N PRO A 26 5.61 23.91 -4.36
CA PRO A 26 6.80 23.72 -5.17
C PRO A 26 6.52 22.62 -6.19
N ARG A 27 6.65 22.96 -7.47
CA ARG A 27 6.55 21.96 -8.56
C ARG A 27 7.61 20.90 -8.32
N ARG A 28 7.19 19.64 -8.15
CA ARG A 28 8.09 18.49 -8.07
C ARG A 28 8.93 18.43 -9.36
N PRO A 29 10.26 18.19 -9.27
CA PRO A 29 11.06 17.84 -10.43
C PRO A 29 10.50 16.59 -11.10
N SER A 30 10.36 16.61 -12.42
CA SER A 30 9.97 15.44 -13.19
C SER A 30 11.05 14.35 -13.07
N TYR A 31 10.63 13.08 -13.01
CA TYR A 31 11.51 11.92 -12.80
C TYR A 31 12.63 11.77 -13.86
N LEU A 32 12.53 12.48 -15.00
CA LEU A 32 13.45 12.36 -16.12
C LEU A 32 14.66 13.31 -16.06
N ASP A 33 14.73 14.23 -15.08
CA ASP A 33 15.74 15.29 -15.05
C ASP A 33 16.97 15.00 -14.15
N ARG A 34 17.24 13.75 -13.79
CA ARG A 34 18.42 13.43 -12.96
C ARG A 34 19.62 13.01 -13.82
N PRO A 35 20.66 13.86 -13.99
CA PRO A 35 21.89 13.44 -14.65
C PRO A 35 22.63 12.39 -13.80
N SER A 36 23.10 11.36 -14.49
CA SER A 36 23.95 10.29 -13.95
C SER A 36 25.29 10.86 -13.47
N PRO A 37 25.77 10.57 -12.25
CA PRO A 37 27.08 11.04 -11.82
C PRO A 37 28.19 10.27 -12.56
N ALA A 38 28.97 11.03 -13.34
CA ALA A 38 30.19 10.55 -13.98
C ALA A 38 31.21 10.11 -12.92
N SER A 39 31.80 8.95 -13.16
CA SER A 39 32.87 8.35 -12.37
C SER A 39 34.20 9.01 -12.72
N GLU A 40 34.78 9.76 -11.79
CA GLU A 40 36.19 10.16 -11.83
C GLU A 40 36.88 9.70 -10.54
N HIS A 41 37.74 8.70 -10.65
CA HIS A 41 38.65 8.26 -9.59
C HIS A 41 40.09 8.67 -9.94
N PRO A 42 40.84 9.24 -8.98
CA PRO A 42 42.29 9.10 -8.93
C PRO A 42 42.73 8.10 -7.82
N PRO A 43 43.86 7.37 -7.99
CA PRO A 43 44.31 6.39 -7.04
C PRO A 43 45.18 7.03 -5.96
N HIS A 44 44.77 6.92 -4.69
CA HIS A 44 45.66 7.15 -3.56
C HIS A 44 45.66 5.93 -2.64
N HIS A 45 46.82 5.28 -2.58
CA HIS A 45 47.14 4.22 -1.64
C HIS A 45 47.09 4.78 -0.20
N VAL A 46 46.23 4.22 0.65
CA VAL A 46 46.27 4.43 2.10
C VAL A 46 46.34 3.07 2.78
N THR A 47 47.47 2.83 3.44
CA THR A 47 47.76 1.68 4.30
C THR A 47 46.80 1.69 5.49
N THR A 48 45.86 0.73 5.56
CA THR A 48 44.91 0.61 6.66
C THR A 48 45.45 -0.33 7.74
N THR A 49 45.81 0.25 8.89
CA THR A 49 45.96 -0.48 10.16
C THR A 49 44.55 -0.68 10.74
N LYS A 50 44.10 -1.94 10.82
CA LYS A 50 42.80 -2.30 11.43
C LYS A 50 42.84 -2.05 12.94
N SER A 51 42.13 -1.04 13.40
CA SER A 51 41.60 -0.99 14.78
C SER A 51 40.07 -0.95 14.70
N PRO A 52 39.34 -1.81 15.43
CA PRO A 52 37.89 -1.80 15.43
C PRO A 52 37.39 -0.61 16.26
N LEU A 53 36.71 0.33 15.59
CA LEU A 53 36.00 1.42 16.27
C LEU A 53 34.80 0.85 17.06
N PRO A 54 34.54 1.34 18.28
CA PRO A 54 33.37 0.95 19.04
C PRO A 54 32.10 1.46 18.35
N THR A 55 31.11 0.59 18.19
CA THR A 55 29.76 0.93 17.71
C THR A 55 29.08 1.83 18.74
N ILE A 56 29.16 3.15 18.54
CA ILE A 56 28.37 4.10 19.33
C ILE A 56 26.93 4.01 18.82
N HIS A 57 26.07 3.30 19.56
CA HIS A 57 24.62 3.40 19.41
C HIS A 57 24.17 4.80 19.83
N HIS A 58 24.19 5.75 18.90
CA HIS A 58 23.49 7.02 19.11
C HIS A 58 21.99 6.72 19.16
N PRO A 59 21.29 7.02 20.26
CA PRO A 59 19.83 7.00 20.24
C PRO A 59 19.38 8.07 19.23
N LEU A 60 18.57 7.64 18.26
CA LEU A 60 17.95 8.57 17.32
C LEU A 60 17.18 9.65 18.10
N PRO A 61 17.16 10.90 17.61
CA PRO A 61 16.39 11.96 18.26
C PRO A 61 14.93 11.52 18.45
N PRO A 62 14.30 11.89 19.58
CA PRO A 62 12.92 11.53 19.84
C PRO A 62 12.03 12.18 18.77
N CYS A 63 11.27 11.34 18.07
CA CYS A 63 10.19 11.75 17.16
C CYS A 63 8.87 11.65 17.93
N ASN A 64 7.98 12.64 17.77
CA ASN A 64 6.68 12.65 18.44
C ASN A 64 5.64 11.77 17.71
N HIS A 65 5.85 11.50 16.42
CA HIS A 65 4.92 10.73 15.60
C HIS A 65 5.62 9.58 14.86
N THR A 66 4.91 8.46 14.77
CA THR A 66 5.34 7.29 13.98
C THR A 66 4.33 7.05 12.85
N LEU A 67 4.82 7.05 11.61
CA LEU A 67 4.11 6.58 10.43
C LEU A 67 4.54 5.15 10.14
N ARG A 68 3.62 4.18 10.36
CA ARG A 68 3.90 2.76 10.21
C ARG A 68 3.32 2.22 8.92
N LEU A 69 4.17 1.79 8.00
CA LEU A 69 3.78 1.20 6.74
C LEU A 69 3.85 -0.32 6.84
N THR A 70 2.71 -0.99 6.80
CA THR A 70 2.62 -2.45 7.00
C THR A 70 2.19 -3.16 5.74
N THR A 71 2.94 -4.19 5.32
CA THR A 71 2.55 -5.03 4.19
C THR A 71 2.02 -6.38 4.64
N TYR A 72 1.05 -6.89 3.89
CA TYR A 72 0.48 -8.21 4.14
C TYR A 72 -0.07 -8.90 2.89
N GLY A 73 -0.33 -10.19 3.03
CA GLY A 73 -0.95 -11.06 2.05
C GLY A 73 -2.43 -11.21 2.34
N PHE A 74 -3.26 -10.88 1.35
CA PHE A 74 -4.71 -11.02 1.43
C PHE A 74 -5.14 -12.44 1.81
N GLU A 75 -4.46 -13.48 1.32
CA GLU A 75 -4.74 -14.89 1.65
C GLU A 75 -4.61 -15.20 3.15
N ARG A 76 -3.93 -14.34 3.93
CA ARG A 76 -3.73 -14.48 5.37
C ARG A 76 -4.55 -13.47 6.19
N GLY A 77 -5.45 -12.72 5.55
CA GLY A 77 -6.25 -11.67 6.19
C GLY A 77 -5.44 -10.42 6.58
N PRO A 78 -6.08 -9.35 7.07
CA PRO A 78 -5.40 -8.14 7.55
C PRO A 78 -4.55 -8.40 8.80
N PRO A 79 -3.55 -7.54 9.13
CA PRO A 79 -2.79 -7.63 10.38
C PRO A 79 -3.72 -7.56 11.60
N ALA A 80 -3.38 -8.29 12.66
CA ALA A 80 -4.06 -8.16 13.95
C ALA A 80 -3.69 -6.85 14.64
N GLY A 81 -4.59 -6.31 15.46
CA GLY A 81 -4.40 -5.06 16.20
C GLY A 81 -5.35 -3.95 15.76
N PRO A 82 -5.02 -2.69 16.06
CA PRO A 82 -5.83 -1.53 15.66
C PRO A 82 -6.01 -1.46 14.14
N ALA A 83 -7.17 -0.98 13.71
CA ALA A 83 -7.45 -0.79 12.30
C ALA A 83 -6.48 0.27 11.70
N PRO A 84 -5.86 0.00 10.53
CA PRO A 84 -5.06 0.99 9.82
C PRO A 84 -5.91 2.20 9.46
N ALA A 85 -5.30 3.39 9.46
CA ALA A 85 -5.96 4.61 9.01
C ALA A 85 -6.28 4.57 7.51
N LEU A 86 -5.40 3.96 6.71
CA LEU A 86 -5.63 3.66 5.30
C LEU A 86 -5.24 2.21 5.00
N THR A 87 -5.99 1.57 4.08
CA THR A 87 -5.66 0.25 3.56
C THR A 87 -5.75 0.26 2.03
N PHE A 88 -4.68 -0.16 1.36
CA PHE A 88 -4.60 -0.26 -0.08
C PHE A 88 -4.49 -1.70 -0.53
N ASP A 89 -5.46 -2.17 -1.30
CA ASP A 89 -5.39 -3.43 -2.02
C ASP A 89 -4.84 -3.17 -3.42
N ILE A 90 -3.66 -3.72 -3.72
CA ILE A 90 -2.97 -3.53 -5.00
C ILE A 90 -2.91 -4.83 -5.81
N ARG A 91 -3.89 -5.72 -5.61
CA ARG A 91 -3.96 -7.01 -6.34
C ARG A 91 -4.35 -6.84 -7.81
N ASP A 92 -4.98 -5.74 -8.16
CA ASP A 92 -5.34 -5.30 -9.51
C ASP A 92 -4.12 -4.83 -10.33
N LEU A 93 -3.06 -4.36 -9.67
CA LEU A 93 -1.82 -3.96 -10.36
C LEU A 93 -1.15 -5.13 -11.10
N PRO A 94 -0.46 -4.86 -12.23
CA PRO A 94 0.29 -5.85 -12.99
C PRO A 94 1.20 -6.70 -12.11
N ASN A 95 1.21 -7.99 -12.38
CA ASN A 95 2.02 -8.93 -11.63
C ASN A 95 3.41 -9.03 -12.28
N PRO A 96 4.51 -8.82 -11.54
CA PRO A 96 5.85 -8.96 -12.11
C PRO A 96 6.07 -10.32 -12.78
N PRO A 97 6.96 -10.43 -13.78
CA PRO A 97 7.23 -11.68 -14.48
C PRO A 97 7.56 -12.83 -13.53
N LYS A 98 7.13 -14.05 -13.89
CA LYS A 98 7.33 -15.24 -13.04
C LYS A 98 8.80 -15.46 -12.63
N PRO A 99 9.80 -15.35 -13.53
CA PRO A 99 11.20 -15.53 -13.14
C PRO A 99 11.65 -14.55 -12.05
N VAL A 100 11.26 -13.27 -12.18
CA VAL A 100 11.58 -12.22 -11.20
C VAL A 100 10.97 -12.54 -9.84
N ARG A 101 9.71 -13.01 -9.81
CA ARG A 101 9.03 -13.42 -8.55
C ARG A 101 9.58 -14.69 -7.91
N GLU A 102 10.29 -15.52 -8.66
CA GLU A 102 10.92 -16.73 -8.13
C GLU A 102 12.32 -16.42 -7.57
N ALA A 103 13.03 -15.47 -8.19
CA ALA A 103 14.37 -15.07 -7.79
C ALA A 103 14.41 -13.96 -6.71
N HIS A 104 13.37 -13.13 -6.62
CA HIS A 104 13.42 -11.89 -5.84
C HIS A 104 12.15 -11.64 -5.00
N LEU A 105 12.36 -11.15 -3.78
CA LEU A 105 11.31 -10.59 -2.92
C LEU A 105 11.13 -9.10 -3.22
N GLY A 106 10.02 -8.51 -2.76
CA GLY A 106 9.77 -7.07 -2.94
C GLY A 106 10.79 -6.14 -2.28
N THR A 107 11.57 -6.65 -1.33
CA THR A 107 12.67 -5.88 -0.71
C THR A 107 13.86 -5.69 -1.66
N SER A 108 13.96 -6.46 -2.75
CA SER A 108 15.07 -6.32 -3.69
C SER A 108 14.85 -5.15 -4.65
N GLU A 109 15.94 -4.49 -5.04
CA GLU A 109 15.92 -3.42 -6.01
C GLU A 109 15.43 -3.89 -7.39
N VAL A 110 15.83 -5.09 -7.82
CA VAL A 110 15.39 -5.68 -9.10
C VAL A 110 13.87 -5.83 -9.16
N MET A 111 13.25 -6.32 -8.08
CA MET A 111 11.79 -6.46 -8.00
C MET A 111 11.10 -5.09 -8.00
N GLN A 112 11.67 -4.10 -7.29
CA GLN A 112 11.13 -2.74 -7.26
C GLN A 112 11.20 -2.09 -8.65
N GLN A 113 12.35 -2.13 -9.31
CA GLN A 113 12.53 -1.57 -10.65
C GLN A 113 11.55 -2.20 -11.65
N CYS A 114 11.51 -3.54 -11.70
CA CYS A 114 10.60 -4.27 -12.60
C CYS A 114 9.12 -3.95 -12.34
N LEU A 115 8.71 -3.78 -11.08
CA LEU A 115 7.33 -3.41 -10.76
C LEU A 115 7.00 -1.98 -11.24
N PHE A 116 7.93 -1.04 -11.08
CA PHE A 116 7.72 0.38 -11.39
C PHE A 116 8.03 0.77 -12.85
N GLU A 117 8.42 -0.19 -13.70
CA GLU A 117 8.47 -0.02 -15.17
C GLU A 117 7.06 0.19 -15.76
N ASP A 118 6.03 -0.35 -15.10
CA ASP A 118 4.64 -0.20 -15.52
C ASP A 118 4.07 1.18 -15.20
N GLU A 119 3.35 1.77 -16.15
CA GLU A 119 2.75 3.10 -16.00
C GLU A 119 1.56 3.12 -15.04
N GLY A 120 0.72 2.08 -15.06
CA GLY A 120 -0.41 1.94 -14.15
C GLY A 120 0.02 1.83 -12.69
N VAL A 121 1.12 1.12 -12.43
CA VAL A 121 1.75 1.08 -11.11
C VAL A 121 2.21 2.47 -10.68
N ARG A 122 2.89 3.23 -11.55
CA ARG A 122 3.36 4.59 -11.24
C ARG A 122 2.19 5.55 -10.97
N ALA A 123 1.13 5.47 -11.77
CA ALA A 123 -0.08 6.28 -11.57
C ALA A 123 -0.74 5.98 -10.22
N ARG A 124 -0.99 4.69 -9.93
CA ARG A 124 -1.57 4.29 -8.64
C ARG A 124 -0.68 4.67 -7.46
N PHE A 125 0.64 4.61 -7.63
CA PHE A 125 1.59 5.01 -6.60
C PHE A 125 1.55 6.51 -6.30
N ALA A 126 1.38 7.36 -7.32
CA ALA A 126 1.21 8.80 -7.13
C ALA A 126 -0.05 9.12 -6.31
N GLU A 127 -1.19 8.49 -6.63
CA GLU A 127 -2.43 8.64 -5.86
C GLU A 127 -2.26 8.24 -4.39
N VAL A 128 -1.60 7.10 -4.14
CA VAL A 128 -1.35 6.62 -2.77
C VAL A 128 -0.45 7.58 -2.00
N ILE A 129 0.56 8.18 -2.64
CA ILE A 129 1.39 9.21 -2.01
C ILE A 129 0.51 10.39 -1.56
N ASP A 130 -0.32 10.92 -2.46
CA ASP A 130 -1.15 12.08 -2.17
C ASP A 130 -2.12 11.80 -1.01
N GLU A 131 -2.75 10.63 -1.01
CA GLU A 131 -3.65 10.18 0.07
C GLU A 131 -2.91 10.06 1.42
N VAL A 132 -1.70 9.50 1.43
CA VAL A 132 -0.92 9.33 2.66
C VAL A 132 -0.42 10.67 3.19
N GLU A 133 0.10 11.54 2.32
CA GLU A 133 0.53 12.90 2.70
C GLU A 133 -0.62 13.72 3.30
N GLU A 134 -1.83 13.57 2.75
CA GLU A 134 -3.05 14.20 3.28
C GLU A 134 -3.38 13.74 4.70
N VAL A 135 -3.34 12.43 4.95
CA VAL A 135 -3.65 11.89 6.28
C VAL A 135 -2.56 12.24 7.29
N VAL A 136 -1.29 12.21 6.90
CA VAL A 136 -0.16 12.62 7.75
C VAL A 136 -0.32 14.08 8.17
N ARG A 137 -0.61 14.99 7.24
CA ARG A 137 -0.82 16.41 7.55
C ARG A 137 -2.03 16.65 8.47
N LYS A 138 -3.13 15.93 8.26
CA LYS A 138 -4.31 15.97 9.15
C LYS A 138 -4.04 15.40 10.54
N HIS A 139 -3.10 14.48 10.68
CA HIS A 139 -2.71 13.93 11.98
C HIS A 139 -1.82 14.91 12.74
N GLN A 140 -0.87 15.57 12.05
CA GLN A 140 0.01 16.59 12.65
C GLN A 140 -0.76 17.72 13.32
N THR A 141 -1.90 18.15 12.77
CA THR A 141 -2.67 19.28 13.30
C THR A 141 -3.54 18.92 14.51
N LYS A 142 -3.68 17.63 14.85
CA LYS A 142 -4.59 17.16 15.91
C LYS A 142 -3.89 16.90 17.25
N ASP A 143 -2.58 16.67 17.25
CA ASP A 143 -1.86 16.21 18.44
C ASP A 143 -0.67 17.11 18.80
N HIS A 144 -0.90 18.02 19.76
CA HIS A 144 0.17 18.77 20.45
C HIS A 144 0.44 18.24 21.87
N ARG A 145 -0.16 17.09 22.26
CA ARG A 145 0.08 16.51 23.58
C ARG A 145 1.29 15.57 23.54
N PRO A 146 2.20 15.63 24.53
CA PRO A 146 3.22 14.63 24.72
C PRO A 146 2.59 13.25 24.83
N ARG A 147 3.05 12.30 24.01
CA ARG A 147 2.47 10.96 23.92
C ARG A 147 3.20 10.03 24.89
N GLU A 148 2.47 9.46 25.85
CA GLU A 148 3.03 8.57 26.87
C GLU A 148 3.46 7.21 26.29
N GLN A 149 2.87 6.79 25.17
CA GLN A 149 3.16 5.51 24.50
C GLN A 149 3.28 5.67 22.97
N PRO A 150 4.48 5.93 22.43
CA PRO A 150 4.68 6.21 21.00
C PRO A 150 4.27 5.07 20.04
N ASP A 151 4.25 3.83 20.52
CA ASP A 151 4.03 2.64 19.69
C ASP A 151 2.55 2.24 19.52
N GLU A 152 1.71 2.48 20.52
CA GLU A 152 0.25 2.18 20.45
C GLU A 152 -0.51 3.14 19.52
N ASP A 153 0.22 4.14 19.04
CA ASP A 153 -0.31 5.43 18.65
C ASP A 153 0.17 5.84 17.25
N ALA A 154 0.90 4.93 16.60
CA ALA A 154 1.40 5.10 15.25
C ALA A 154 0.26 5.21 14.23
N LEU A 155 0.37 6.21 13.35
CA LEU A 155 -0.46 6.33 12.16
C LEU A 155 -0.12 5.17 11.22
N THR A 156 -0.99 4.17 11.13
CA THR A 156 -0.70 2.94 10.39
C THR A 156 -1.35 2.94 9.01
N ILE A 157 -0.56 2.66 7.98
CA ILE A 157 -0.99 2.48 6.59
C ILE A 157 -0.72 1.03 6.19
N ALA A 158 -1.73 0.33 5.69
CA ALA A 158 -1.58 -1.07 5.30
C ALA A 158 -1.66 -1.24 3.78
N VAL A 159 -0.77 -2.04 3.20
CA VAL A 159 -0.78 -2.35 1.76
C VAL A 159 -0.77 -3.86 1.55
N CYS A 160 -1.72 -4.38 0.78
CA CYS A 160 -1.84 -5.80 0.55
C CYS A 160 -1.71 -6.19 -0.92
N CYS A 161 -1.10 -7.36 -1.12
CA CYS A 161 -1.21 -8.09 -2.38
C CYS A 161 -1.66 -9.52 -2.05
N ARG A 162 -1.74 -10.40 -3.04
CA ARG A 162 -2.26 -11.77 -2.81
C ARG A 162 -1.53 -12.51 -1.69
N LYS A 163 -0.19 -12.55 -1.73
CA LYS A 163 0.66 -13.32 -0.78
C LYS A 163 1.52 -12.48 0.16
N GLY A 164 1.59 -11.16 -0.04
CA GLY A 164 2.36 -10.26 0.83
C GLY A 164 3.88 -10.34 0.68
N LYS A 165 4.39 -10.71 -0.51
CA LYS A 165 5.84 -10.97 -0.72
C LYS A 165 6.53 -10.13 -1.79
N HIS A 166 5.78 -9.69 -2.80
CA HIS A 166 6.34 -9.05 -4.01
C HIS A 166 5.78 -7.64 -4.16
N ARG A 167 4.62 -7.50 -4.82
CA ARG A 167 3.98 -6.20 -5.13
C ARG A 167 3.88 -5.31 -3.90
N SER A 168 3.20 -5.75 -2.83
CA SER A 168 2.99 -4.89 -1.65
C SER A 168 4.29 -4.48 -0.95
N VAL A 169 5.27 -5.40 -0.88
CA VAL A 169 6.58 -5.14 -0.29
C VAL A 169 7.37 -4.13 -1.12
N ALA A 170 7.49 -4.34 -2.42
CA ALA A 170 8.19 -3.43 -3.33
C ALA A 170 7.54 -2.03 -3.38
N PHE A 171 6.21 -2.00 -3.39
CA PHE A 171 5.45 -0.76 -3.39
C PHE A 171 5.68 0.05 -2.10
N VAL A 172 5.64 -0.61 -0.93
CA VAL A 172 5.86 0.07 0.36
C VAL A 172 7.30 0.48 0.58
N GLU A 173 8.29 -0.29 0.12
CA GLU A 173 9.71 0.13 0.19
C GLU A 173 9.95 1.42 -0.59
N ARG A 174 9.33 1.55 -1.77
CA ARG A 174 9.38 2.81 -2.53
C ARG A 174 8.61 3.92 -1.82
N LEU A 175 7.41 3.64 -1.32
CA LEU A 175 6.57 4.60 -0.60
C LEU A 175 7.31 5.18 0.62
N ALA A 176 7.98 4.33 1.40
CA ALA A 176 8.75 4.73 2.57
C ALA A 176 9.89 5.70 2.19
N ARG A 177 10.55 5.47 1.06
CA ARG A 177 11.62 6.35 0.56
C ARG A 177 11.10 7.73 0.21
N GLU A 178 9.99 7.79 -0.52
CA GLU A 178 9.37 9.06 -0.93
C GLU A 178 8.82 9.82 0.28
N LEU A 179 8.16 9.13 1.22
CA LEU A 179 7.63 9.76 2.44
C LEU A 179 8.72 10.29 3.36
N ARG A 180 9.86 9.59 3.48
CA ARG A 180 11.02 10.11 4.23
C ARG A 180 11.56 11.39 3.59
N ALA A 181 11.64 11.45 2.26
CA ALA A 181 12.08 12.64 1.54
C ALA A 181 11.07 13.79 1.69
N TYR A 182 9.78 13.51 1.56
CA TYR A 182 8.70 14.47 1.79
C TYR A 182 8.75 15.05 3.21
N LEU A 183 8.80 14.19 4.24
CA LEU A 183 8.84 14.61 5.64
C LEU A 183 10.11 15.42 5.95
N ALA A 184 11.26 15.05 5.40
CA ALA A 184 12.48 15.85 5.55
C ALA A 184 12.40 17.24 4.88
N SER A 185 11.49 17.43 3.92
CA SER A 185 11.37 18.69 3.17
C SER A 185 10.39 19.69 3.80
N VAL A 186 9.51 19.24 4.70
CA VAL A 186 8.51 20.09 5.36
C VAL A 186 8.95 20.44 6.79
N SER A 187 8.67 21.66 7.24
CA SER A 187 9.20 22.20 8.51
C SER A 187 8.81 21.38 9.75
N TRP A 188 7.64 20.75 9.73
CA TRP A 188 7.13 19.91 10.82
C TRP A 188 7.47 18.43 10.67
N GLY A 189 8.10 18.01 9.57
CA GLY A 189 8.29 16.59 9.28
C GLY A 189 9.46 15.95 10.03
N GLY A 190 10.34 16.74 10.65
CA GLY A 190 11.38 16.25 11.56
C GLY A 190 10.83 15.51 12.79
N ASP A 191 9.56 15.75 13.13
CA ASP A 191 8.87 15.07 14.25
C ASP A 191 8.36 13.66 13.89
N TRP A 192 8.47 13.26 12.62
CA TRP A 192 7.95 11.99 12.12
C TRP A 192 9.04 10.95 11.88
N ARG A 193 8.78 9.72 12.33
CA ARG A 193 9.54 8.53 11.95
C ARG A 193 8.74 7.66 11.00
N VAL A 194 9.36 7.20 9.92
CA VAL A 194 8.76 6.23 8.99
C VAL A 194 9.29 4.83 9.27
N GLU A 195 8.40 3.95 9.73
CA GLU A 195 8.68 2.55 10.00
C GLU A 195 8.04 1.66 8.94
N VAL A 196 8.73 0.58 8.57
CA VAL A 196 8.25 -0.38 7.58
C VAL A 196 8.20 -1.76 8.22
N VAL A 197 7.05 -2.42 8.13
CA VAL A 197 6.81 -3.75 8.65
C VAL A 197 6.30 -4.65 7.54
N HIS A 198 6.95 -5.80 7.35
CA HIS A 198 6.54 -6.77 6.34
C HIS A 198 6.08 -8.06 6.99
N ARG A 199 4.76 -8.24 7.13
CA ARG A 199 4.20 -9.37 7.88
C ARG A 199 4.53 -10.72 7.23
N ASP A 200 4.37 -10.81 5.91
CA ASP A 200 4.35 -12.10 5.21
C ASP A 200 5.57 -12.35 4.29
N VAL A 201 6.54 -11.42 4.27
CA VAL A 201 7.67 -11.47 3.32
C VAL A 201 8.49 -12.76 3.46
N ASN A 202 8.72 -13.19 4.70
CA ASN A 202 9.48 -14.40 5.04
C ASN A 202 8.57 -15.59 5.39
N ALA A 203 7.25 -15.47 5.22
CA ALA A 203 6.34 -16.56 5.54
C ALA A 203 6.64 -17.79 4.66
N PRO A 204 6.62 -19.02 5.18
CA PRO A 204 6.88 -20.21 4.38
C PRO A 204 5.89 -20.33 3.22
N LYS A 205 6.32 -20.98 2.12
CA LYS A 205 5.42 -21.33 1.03
C LYS A 205 4.32 -22.22 1.62
N SER A 206 3.05 -21.85 1.43
CA SER A 206 1.93 -22.73 1.75
C SER A 206 2.15 -24.04 1.00
N ARG A 207 2.26 -25.17 1.71
CA ARG A 207 2.24 -26.48 1.06
C ARG A 207 0.95 -26.57 0.23
N PRO A 208 0.97 -27.16 -0.98
CA PRO A 208 -0.27 -27.48 -1.65
C PRO A 208 -1.06 -28.35 -0.69
N THR A 209 -2.28 -27.93 -0.36
CA THR A 209 -3.27 -28.77 0.31
C THR A 209 -3.46 -29.99 -0.58
N THR A 210 -2.81 -31.10 -0.23
CA THR A 210 -3.25 -32.41 -0.68
C THR A 210 -4.70 -32.53 -0.28
N ALA A 211 -5.59 -32.51 -1.26
CA ALA A 211 -7.00 -32.77 -1.04
C ALA A 211 -7.13 -34.01 -0.15
N SER A 212 -7.77 -33.85 1.00
CA SER A 212 -8.20 -34.99 1.81
C SER A 212 -9.01 -35.91 0.89
N PRO A 213 -8.74 -37.22 0.85
CA PRO A 213 -9.64 -38.16 0.19
C PRO A 213 -11.01 -38.02 0.85
N GLN A 214 -12.02 -37.60 0.09
CA GLN A 214 -13.40 -37.74 0.54
C GLN A 214 -13.64 -39.23 0.81
N GLU A 215 -13.88 -39.57 2.07
CA GLU A 215 -14.42 -40.86 2.48
C GLU A 215 -15.75 -41.05 1.77
N LYS A 216 -15.69 -41.85 0.70
CA LYS A 216 -16.83 -42.55 0.10
C LYS A 216 -17.44 -43.46 1.17
N HIS A 217 -18.43 -42.94 1.88
CA HIS A 217 -19.32 -43.74 2.70
C HIS A 217 -20.05 -44.73 1.78
N ALA A 218 -19.60 -45.99 1.84
CA ALA A 218 -20.39 -47.12 1.42
C ALA A 218 -21.50 -47.35 2.46
N THR A 219 -22.73 -47.55 2.00
CA THR A 219 -23.78 -48.21 2.77
C THR A 219 -24.21 -49.49 2.05
N PRO A 220 -24.57 -50.55 2.81
CA PRO A 220 -24.61 -51.91 2.33
C PRO A 220 -25.99 -52.33 1.80
N ASN A 221 -25.95 -53.38 0.99
CA ASN A 221 -27.08 -54.12 0.43
C ASN A 221 -28.14 -54.51 1.48
N ALA A 222 -29.41 -54.43 1.08
CA ALA A 222 -30.49 -55.24 1.60
C ALA A 222 -31.21 -55.90 0.42
N GLU A 223 -30.99 -57.20 0.26
CA GLU A 223 -31.87 -58.10 -0.50
C GLU A 223 -33.09 -58.44 0.37
N VAL A 224 -34.31 -58.40 -0.17
CA VAL A 224 -35.36 -59.42 0.08
C VAL A 224 -36.33 -59.45 -1.12
N HIS A 225 -36.58 -60.67 -1.58
CA HIS A 225 -37.46 -61.14 -2.66
C HIS A 225 -38.96 -60.80 -2.53
N GLY A 226 -39.65 -60.82 -3.69
CA GLY A 226 -41.11 -60.94 -3.80
C GLY A 226 -41.66 -60.77 -5.23
N ASP A 227 -41.71 -61.89 -5.97
CA ASP A 227 -42.28 -62.14 -7.33
C ASP A 227 -43.85 -62.15 -7.31
N PRO A 228 -44.59 -62.46 -8.39
CA PRO A 228 -44.74 -61.87 -9.74
C PRO A 228 -46.17 -61.32 -10.01
N GLY A 229 -46.38 -60.64 -11.15
CA GLY A 229 -47.70 -60.16 -11.57
C GLY A 229 -47.85 -59.92 -13.07
N LEU A 230 -47.91 -61.01 -13.82
CA LEU A 230 -48.56 -61.20 -15.14
C LEU A 230 -49.72 -60.22 -15.39
N LYS A 231 -49.70 -59.44 -16.50
CA LYS A 231 -50.79 -59.30 -17.51
C LYS A 231 -50.25 -58.73 -18.82
N ASP A 232 -50.53 -59.48 -19.88
CA ASP A 232 -50.52 -59.10 -21.29
C ASP A 232 -51.39 -57.85 -21.56
N ASP A 233 -51.01 -57.01 -22.54
CA ASP A 233 -51.84 -56.79 -23.73
C ASP A 233 -51.12 -55.92 -24.80
N VAL A 234 -51.00 -56.53 -25.97
CA VAL A 234 -51.10 -56.02 -27.34
C VAL A 234 -51.46 -54.53 -27.50
N SER A 235 -50.68 -53.80 -28.31
CA SER A 235 -51.18 -53.10 -29.52
C SER A 235 -50.08 -52.43 -30.35
N ARG A 236 -50.10 -52.81 -31.64
CA ARG A 236 -49.40 -52.22 -32.79
C ARG A 236 -49.90 -50.80 -33.08
N THR A 237 -49.02 -49.92 -33.57
CA THR A 237 -49.06 -49.19 -34.87
C THR A 237 -48.03 -48.05 -34.81
N ALA A 238 -46.98 -48.06 -35.61
CA ALA A 238 -46.92 -47.61 -37.01
C ALA A 238 -47.03 -46.08 -37.17
N ASN A 239 -45.98 -45.53 -37.80
CA ASN A 239 -45.82 -44.25 -38.52
C ASN A 239 -44.61 -43.48 -37.96
N GLY A 240 -43.56 -43.16 -38.72
CA GLY A 240 -43.47 -43.04 -40.16
C GLY A 240 -43.09 -41.60 -40.52
N CYS A 241 -41.96 -41.49 -41.21
CA CYS A 241 -41.58 -40.46 -42.17
C CYS A 241 -40.97 -39.12 -41.70
N CYS A 242 -39.78 -38.93 -42.32
CA CYS A 242 -39.12 -37.72 -42.80
C CYS A 242 -38.24 -36.94 -41.81
#